data_AF-A0A9D3ZZM9-F1
#
_entry.id   AF-A0A9D3ZZM9-F1
#
_cell.length_a   1.000
_cell.length_b   1.000
_cell.length_c   1.000
_cell.angle_alpha   90.00
_cell.angle_beta   90.00
_cell.angle_gamma   90.00
#
_symmetry.space_group_name_H-M   'P 1'
#
loop_
_entity.id
_entity.type
_entity.pdbx_description
1 polymer ?
#
loop_
_entity_poly.entity_id
_entity_poly.type
_entity_poly.pdbx_seq_one_letter_code
_entity_poly.pdbx_strand_id
1 'polypeptide(L)' 'SWVLKVGPLFSYVPAHASLDLESTLRDWVLLNGSWNVDLLHIWLPDDVIKRIVSIPPPHSTGCKDNIIWA' A
#
# COMPACT_ATOMS: atom_id res chain seq x y z
N SER A 1 -5.87 3.34 6.76
CA SER A 1 -5.36 3.82 5.46
C SER A 1 -6.52 3.91 4.47
N TRP A 2 -6.86 5.09 3.95
CA TRP A 2 -8.03 5.31 3.09
C TRP A 2 -7.55 5.57 1.65
N VAL A 3 -7.98 4.74 0.69
CA VAL A 3 -7.73 4.98 -0.74
C VAL A 3 -9.00 5.65 -1.30
N LEU A 4 -8.84 6.83 -1.91
CA LEU A 4 -9.93 7.60 -2.51
C LEU A 4 -10.77 6.71 -3.44
N LYS A 5 -12.09 6.65 -3.19
CA LYS A 5 -13.12 5.85 -3.89
C LYS A 5 -13.12 4.33 -3.67
N VAL A 6 -12.21 3.78 -2.88
CA VAL A 6 -12.13 2.32 -2.64
C VAL A 6 -12.73 1.96 -1.27
N GLY A 7 -12.69 2.88 -0.31
CA GLY A 7 -13.08 2.56 1.06
C GLY A 7 -11.92 1.91 1.81
N PRO A 8 -12.17 1.16 2.90
CA PRO A 8 -11.12 0.53 3.67
C PRO A 8 -10.48 -0.62 2.88
N LEU A 9 -9.14 -0.70 2.87
CA LEU A 9 -8.43 -1.79 2.18
C LEU A 9 -8.82 -3.18 2.71
N PHE A 10 -9.15 -3.30 4.00
CA PHE A 10 -9.59 -4.57 4.61
C PHE A 10 -10.84 -5.15 3.95
N SER A 11 -11.68 -4.33 3.31
CA SER A 11 -12.88 -4.80 2.60
C SER A 11 -12.56 -5.56 1.32
N TYR A 12 -11.32 -5.46 0.82
CA TYR A 12 -10.86 -6.11 -0.41
C TYR A 12 -9.90 -7.26 -0.13
N VAL A 13 -9.54 -7.47 1.13
CA VAL A 13 -8.67 -8.57 1.52
C VAL A 13 -9.45 -9.86 1.31
N PRO A 14 -8.94 -10.81 0.51
CA PRO A 14 -9.55 -12.12 0.38
C PRO A 14 -9.76 -12.76 1.75
N ALA A 15 -10.81 -13.56 1.93
CA ALA A 15 -11.17 -14.16 3.23
C ALA A 15 -10.06 -14.98 3.92
N HIS A 16 -9.02 -15.37 3.17
CA HIS A 16 -7.86 -16.12 3.65
C HIS A 16 -6.57 -15.30 3.75
N ALA A 17 -6.58 -14.05 3.29
CA ALA A 17 -5.46 -13.13 3.41
C ALA A 17 -5.60 -12.33 4.71
N SER A 18 -4.47 -12.08 5.38
CA SER A 18 -4.41 -11.22 6.56
C SER A 18 -3.62 -9.98 6.18
N LEU A 19 -4.31 -8.85 6.08
CA LEU A 19 -3.64 -7.57 5.87
C LEU A 19 -3.02 -7.13 7.19
N ASP A 20 -1.72 -6.89 7.19
CA ASP A 20 -1.02 -6.40 8.36
C ASP A 20 -1.38 -4.94 8.61
N LEU A 21 -2.23 -4.68 9.61
CA LEU A 21 -2.69 -3.35 9.97
C LEU A 21 -1.63 -2.55 10.75
N GLU A 22 -0.61 -3.23 11.29
CA GLU A 22 0.52 -2.58 11.97
C GLU A 22 1.59 -2.13 10.98
N SER A 23 1.57 -2.68 9.76
CA SER A 23 2.47 -2.26 8.69
C SER A 23 2.18 -0.82 8.25
N THR A 24 3.24 -0.03 8.17
CA THR A 24 3.17 1.34 7.66
C THR A 24 3.26 1.36 6.14
N LEU A 25 2.82 2.44 5.53
CA LEU A 25 2.92 2.60 4.07
C LEU A 25 4.37 2.53 3.55
N ARG A 26 5.37 2.75 4.41
CA ARG A 26 6.80 2.65 4.09
C ARG A 26 7.25 1.20 3.95
N ASP A 27 6.66 0.30 4.72
CA ASP A 27 6.97 -1.13 4.67
C ASP A 27 6.49 -1.74 3.34
N TRP A 28 5.62 -1.02 2.63
CA TRP A 28 5.08 -1.40 1.32
C TRP A 28 5.90 -0.81 0.16
N VAL A 29 6.96 -0.05 0.44
CA VAL A 29 7.86 0.54 -0.56
C VAL A 29 9.23 -0.12 -0.45
N LEU A 30 9.77 -0.54 -1.59
CA LEU A 30 11.10 -1.13 -1.70
C LEU A 30 12.19 -0.06 -1.52
N LEU A 31 13.42 -0.49 -1.23
CA LEU A 31 14.56 0.41 -1.03
C LEU A 31 14.89 1.28 -2.24
N ASN A 32 14.50 0.85 -3.44
CA ASN A 32 14.64 1.61 -4.69
C ASN A 32 13.54 2.68 -4.87
N GLY A 33 12.60 2.81 -3.92
CA GLY A 33 11.50 3.75 -3.97
C GLY A 33 10.28 3.28 -4.77
N SER A 34 10.22 2.04 -5.28
CA SER A 34 9.04 1.49 -5.95
C SER A 34 8.12 0.74 -4.98
N TRP A 35 6.83 0.59 -5.32
CA TRP A 35 5.93 -0.28 -4.56
C TRP A 35 6.44 -1.72 -4.49
N ASN A 36 6.27 -2.36 -3.34
CA ASN A 36 6.51 -3.78 -3.15
C ASN A 36 5.27 -4.57 -3.62
N VAL A 37 5.16 -4.76 -4.93
CA VAL A 37 4.02 -5.41 -5.58
C VAL A 37 3.87 -6.86 -5.13
N ASP A 38 4.98 -7.57 -4.88
CA ASP A 38 4.98 -8.95 -4.39
C ASP A 38 4.30 -9.05 -3.02
N LEU A 39 4.59 -8.12 -2.10
CA LEU A 39 3.92 -8.03 -0.81
C LEU A 39 2.42 -7.73 -0.96
N LEU A 40 2.07 -6.79 -1.84
CA LEU A 40 0.67 -6.41 -2.07
C LEU A 40 -0.16 -7.57 -2.64
N HIS A 41 0.42 -8.43 -3.48
CA HIS A 41 -0.24 -9.63 -4.02
C HIS A 41 -0.62 -10.66 -2.95
N ILE A 42 0.05 -10.66 -1.79
CA ILE A 42 -0.31 -11.56 -0.68
C ILE A 42 -1.62 -11.10 -0.03
N TRP A 43 -1.92 -9.80 -0.06
CA TRP A 43 -2.99 -9.21 0.72
C TRP A 43 -4.17 -8.70 -0.10
N LEU A 44 -3.94 -8.33 -1.37
CA LEU A 44 -4.89 -7.57 -2.17
C LEU A 44 -5.07 -8.22 -3.56
N PRO A 45 -6.27 -8.08 -4.14
CA PRO A 45 -6.52 -8.52 -5.50
C PRO A 45 -5.90 -7.56 -6.54
N ASP A 46 -5.65 -8.08 -7.74
CA ASP A 46 -5.01 -7.37 -8.86
C ASP A 46 -5.61 -5.99 -9.19
N ASP A 47 -6.93 -5.85 -9.10
CA ASP A 47 -7.62 -4.60 -9.43
C ASP A 47 -7.31 -3.48 -8.43
N VAL A 48 -7.14 -3.83 -7.15
CA VAL A 48 -6.73 -2.90 -6.10
C VAL A 48 -5.24 -2.59 -6.23
N ILE A 49 -4.42 -3.59 -6.51
CA ILE A 49 -2.98 -3.40 -6.74
C ILE A 49 -2.75 -2.43 -7.89
N LYS A 50 -3.44 -2.61 -9.03
CA LYS A 50 -3.37 -1.69 -10.18
C LYS A 50 -3.66 -0.24 -9.81
N ARG A 51 -4.60 -0.01 -8.88
CA ARG A 51 -4.89 1.34 -8.37
C ARG A 51 -3.79 1.85 -7.45
N ILE A 52 -3.25 1.02 -6.56
CA ILE A 52 -2.15 1.41 -5.67
C ILE A 52 -0.91 1.78 -6.49
N VAL A 53 -0.50 0.94 -7.45
CA VAL A 53 0.69 1.21 -8.28
C VAL A 53 0.50 2.39 -9.24
N SER A 54 -0.74 2.80 -9.51
CA SER A 54 -1.02 4.02 -10.28
C SER A 54 -0.73 5.31 -9.49
N ILE A 55 -0.66 5.23 -8.16
CA ILE A 55 -0.25 6.33 -7.30
C ILE A 55 1.29 6.24 -7.18
N PRO A 56 2.05 7.33 -7.38
CA PRO A 56 3.49 7.29 -7.18
C PRO A 56 3.81 6.87 -5.73
N PRO A 57 4.81 6.02 -5.47
CA PRO A 57 5.18 5.65 -4.11
C PRO A 57 5.55 6.88 -3.27
N PRO A 58 5.27 6.88 -1.95
CA PRO A 58 5.69 7.98 -1.09
C PRO A 58 7.22 8.08 -1.05
N HIS A 59 7.71 9.32 -1.01
CA HIS A 59 9.13 9.62 -0.88
C HIS A 59 9.66 9.17 0.49
N SER A 60 10.82 8.51 0.49
CA SER A 60 11.42 7.89 1.69
C SER A 60 11.89 8.89 2.76
N THR A 61 11.93 10.19 2.45
CA THR A 61 12.42 11.25 3.34
C THR A 61 11.38 11.83 4.29
N GLY A 62 10.13 11.34 4.28
CA GLY A 62 9.14 11.75 5.27
C GLY A 62 9.57 11.37 6.70
N CYS A 63 9.19 12.15 7.71
CA CYS A 63 9.26 11.76 9.13
C CYS A 63 8.17 10.70 9.45
N LYS A 64 8.27 9.93 10.55
CA LYS A 64 7.30 8.88 10.94
C LYS A 64 5.82 9.30 10.82
N ASP A 65 5.53 10.58 11.05
CA ASP A 65 4.18 11.15 10.99
C ASP A 65 3.84 11.88 9.68
N ASN A 66 4.81 11.98 8.74
CA ASN A 66 4.67 12.70 7.48
C ASN A 66 4.91 11.76 6.29
N ILE A 67 3.91 11.64 5.42
CA ILE A 67 4.03 10.99 4.11
C ILE A 67 4.17 12.10 3.06
N ILE A 68 5.31 12.13 2.36
CA ILE A 68 5.57 13.08 1.27
C ILE A 68 5.36 12.34 -0.04
N TRP A 69 4.55 12.90 -0.93
CA TRP A 69 4.37 12.41 -2.31
C TRP A 69 5.11 13.38 -3.24
N ALA A 70 5.79 12.87 -4.27
CA ALA A 70 6.49 13.67 -5.27
C ALA A 70 5.65 13.83 -6.55
#